data_AF-A0A7Z0K9E8-F1
#
_entry.id   AF-A0A7Z0K9E8-F1
#
_cell.length_a   1.000
_cell.length_b   1.000
_cell.length_c   1.000
_cell.angle_alpha   90.00
_cell.angle_beta   90.00
_cell.angle_gamma   90.00
#
_symmetry.space_group_name_H-M   'P 1'
#
loop_
_entity.id
_entity.type
_entity.pdbx_description
1 polymer ?
#
loop_
_entity_poly.entity_id
_entity_poly.type
_entity_poly.pdbx_seq_one_letter_code
_entity_poly.pdbx_strand_id
1 'polypeptide(L)'
;MADETNPFGEFPHRVVDPKADGVTRVASVNVNGIRAAHRKGMGEWLAARDVDVLALQEVRADEAILTKLITEMTASTGVDWHIHDEEAAAKGRAGVAIVSRSAPTEVRAGIGEAHLEDQGRWVEADFTLGDGSTLTVASVYVHSGEVGSIKQDHKMRFLEYMRHHLPELARTRDHVLVVGDLNVGHTELDIKNWKGNVKNSGFLPEERAFFDGYFGEEGGYVDVARSLAGPVEGPYTWWSYRGKAFDNDTGWRIDYQMATPALAALAHNATVDRALDYSLRWSDHAPLVVDYRLP
;
A
#
# COMPACT_ATOMS: atom_id res chain seq x y z
N MET A 1 31.10 18.82 -22.33
CA MET A 1 30.87 19.13 -20.91
C MET A 1 29.63 18.36 -20.52
N ALA A 2 29.76 17.38 -19.62
CA ALA A 2 28.62 16.62 -19.13
C ALA A 2 27.76 17.56 -18.27
N ASP A 3 26.45 17.50 -18.46
CA ASP A 3 25.47 18.29 -17.72
C ASP A 3 25.41 17.77 -16.27
N GLU A 4 25.93 18.56 -15.33
CA GLU A 4 25.96 18.24 -13.90
C GLU A 4 24.58 18.36 -13.21
N THR A 5 23.48 18.58 -13.97
CA THR A 5 22.14 18.81 -13.40
C THR A 5 21.23 17.58 -13.34
N ASN A 6 21.65 16.42 -13.86
CA ASN A 6 20.89 15.17 -13.75
C ASN A 6 21.76 14.00 -13.29
N PRO A 7 21.86 13.72 -11.98
CA PRO A 7 22.61 12.55 -11.49
C PRO A 7 22.00 11.20 -11.89
N PHE A 8 20.84 11.16 -12.55
CA PHE A 8 20.08 9.94 -12.90
C PHE A 8 20.00 9.61 -14.40
N GLY A 9 20.51 10.46 -15.31
CA GLY A 9 20.49 10.18 -16.76
C GLY A 9 19.08 9.93 -17.34
N GLU A 10 18.95 8.97 -18.28
CA GLU A 10 17.71 8.56 -18.98
C GLU A 10 16.62 7.92 -18.09
N PHE A 11 16.84 7.75 -16.77
CA PHE A 11 15.95 6.97 -15.88
C PHE A 11 15.56 7.77 -14.62
N PRO A 12 14.65 8.76 -14.74
CA PRO A 12 14.31 9.66 -13.64
C PRO A 12 13.53 8.99 -12.49
N HIS A 13 13.08 7.75 -12.68
CA HIS A 13 12.35 6.95 -11.69
C HIS A 13 13.24 5.96 -10.91
N ARG A 14 14.54 5.92 -11.19
CA ARG A 14 15.46 4.94 -10.59
C ARG A 14 15.76 5.27 -9.12
N VAL A 15 15.53 4.30 -8.24
CA VAL A 15 15.84 4.40 -6.81
C VAL A 15 17.26 3.90 -6.53
N VAL A 16 18.00 4.59 -5.66
CA VAL A 16 19.43 4.34 -5.36
C VAL A 16 19.66 3.40 -4.17
N ASP A 17 18.60 2.84 -3.60
CA ASP A 17 18.65 1.97 -2.43
C ASP A 17 18.57 0.49 -2.86
N PRO A 18 19.71 -0.20 -3.06
CA PRO A 18 19.71 -1.60 -3.46
C PRO A 18 19.11 -2.47 -2.35
N LYS A 19 18.36 -3.50 -2.76
CA LYS A 19 17.87 -4.51 -1.84
C LYS A 19 19.02 -5.35 -1.30
N ALA A 20 19.07 -5.56 0.01
CA ALA A 20 20.07 -6.42 0.62
C ALA A 20 19.84 -7.90 0.26
N ASP A 21 20.91 -8.70 0.23
CA ASP A 21 20.79 -10.14 0.00
C ASP A 21 19.97 -10.81 1.12
N GLY A 22 19.13 -11.79 0.74
CA GLY A 22 18.37 -12.60 1.69
C GLY A 22 17.22 -11.85 2.39
N VAL A 23 16.74 -10.74 1.83
CA VAL A 23 15.56 -10.03 2.33
C VAL A 23 14.41 -10.15 1.33
N THR A 24 13.19 -10.13 1.85
CA THR A 24 11.96 -10.01 1.07
C THR A 24 11.50 -8.56 1.06
N ARG A 25 11.35 -7.99 -0.14
CA ARG A 25 10.90 -6.61 -0.34
C ARG A 25 9.42 -6.59 -0.70
N VAL A 26 8.63 -5.96 0.16
CA VAL A 26 7.20 -5.75 -0.07
C VAL A 26 6.95 -4.28 -0.37
N ALA A 27 6.31 -4.00 -1.50
CA ALA A 27 5.88 -2.65 -1.86
C ALA A 27 4.35 -2.57 -1.90
N SER A 28 3.81 -1.46 -1.40
CA SER A 28 2.40 -1.14 -1.52
C SER A 28 2.22 0.23 -2.18
N VAL A 29 1.32 0.33 -3.15
CA VAL A 29 1.05 1.59 -3.84
C VAL A 29 -0.38 1.68 -4.35
N ASN A 30 -1.09 2.74 -3.95
CA ASN A 30 -2.28 3.18 -4.65
C ASN A 30 -1.87 3.83 -6.00
N VAL A 31 -2.24 3.19 -7.11
CA VAL A 31 -1.84 3.63 -8.46
C VAL A 31 -2.80 4.63 -9.10
N ASN A 32 -3.95 4.89 -8.46
CA ASN A 32 -4.99 5.79 -8.95
C ASN A 32 -5.34 5.54 -10.44
N GLY A 33 -5.39 4.26 -10.82
CA GLY A 33 -5.57 3.76 -12.19
C GLY A 33 -4.27 3.25 -12.83
N ILE A 34 -4.14 1.92 -12.95
CA ILE A 34 -2.95 1.25 -13.47
C ILE A 34 -2.58 1.70 -14.90
N ARG A 35 -3.57 2.00 -15.74
CA ARG A 35 -3.35 2.53 -17.10
C ARG A 35 -2.60 3.87 -17.09
N ALA A 36 -2.93 4.75 -16.15
CA ALA A 36 -2.28 6.05 -16.04
C ALA A 36 -0.85 5.87 -15.48
N ALA A 37 -0.70 5.02 -14.46
CA ALA A 37 0.60 4.74 -13.87
C ALA A 37 1.58 4.13 -14.89
N HIS A 38 1.11 3.17 -15.70
CA HIS A 38 1.87 2.58 -16.79
C HIS A 38 2.37 3.62 -17.80
N ARG A 39 1.47 4.45 -18.34
CA ARG A 39 1.84 5.48 -19.33
C ARG A 39 2.84 6.50 -18.79
N LYS A 40 2.88 6.70 -17.47
CA LYS A 40 3.75 7.65 -16.80
C LYS A 40 5.08 7.04 -16.32
N GLY A 41 5.38 5.79 -16.66
CA GLY A 41 6.70 5.20 -16.41
C GLY A 41 6.84 4.37 -15.13
N MET A 42 5.74 3.97 -14.47
CA MET A 42 5.82 3.09 -13.28
C MET A 42 6.64 1.81 -13.50
N GLY A 43 6.63 1.26 -14.72
CA GLY A 43 7.38 0.06 -15.07
C GLY A 43 8.89 0.19 -14.87
N GLU A 44 9.46 1.38 -15.09
CA GLU A 44 10.89 1.62 -14.87
C GLU A 44 11.27 1.48 -13.40
N TRP A 45 10.42 1.97 -12.49
CA TRP A 45 10.60 1.77 -11.07
C TRP A 45 10.44 0.30 -10.68
N LEU A 46 9.37 -0.36 -11.16
CA LEU A 46 9.11 -1.76 -10.79
C LEU A 46 10.26 -2.67 -11.23
N ALA A 47 10.79 -2.47 -12.44
CA ALA A 47 11.93 -3.22 -12.95
C ALA A 47 13.22 -2.99 -12.15
N ALA A 48 13.40 -1.80 -11.57
CA ALA A 48 14.62 -1.44 -10.85
C ALA A 48 14.56 -1.68 -9.33
N ARG A 49 13.37 -1.69 -8.71
CA ARG A 49 13.22 -1.68 -7.24
C ARG A 49 13.37 -3.05 -6.57
N ASP A 50 13.43 -4.13 -7.36
CA ASP A 50 13.61 -5.51 -6.91
C ASP A 50 12.55 -6.01 -5.90
N VAL A 51 11.29 -5.64 -6.16
CA VAL A 51 10.13 -6.01 -5.34
C VAL A 51 9.82 -7.51 -5.50
N ASP A 52 9.55 -8.21 -4.39
CA ASP A 52 9.10 -9.61 -4.42
C ASP A 52 7.58 -9.73 -4.37
N VAL A 53 6.93 -8.85 -3.58
CA VAL A 53 5.48 -8.76 -3.45
C VAL A 53 5.06 -7.29 -3.60
N LEU A 54 4.26 -7.02 -4.62
CA LEU A 54 3.69 -5.72 -4.93
C LEU A 54 2.18 -5.76 -4.69
N ALA A 55 1.72 -4.97 -3.72
CA ALA A 55 0.30 -4.72 -3.49
C ALA A 55 -0.12 -3.43 -4.19
N LEU A 56 -1.18 -3.52 -4.99
CA LEU A 56 -1.73 -2.40 -5.75
C LEU A 56 -3.12 -2.07 -5.24
N GLN A 57 -3.40 -0.77 -5.11
CA GLN A 57 -4.73 -0.25 -4.80
C GLN A 57 -5.19 0.73 -5.87
N GLU A 58 -6.50 0.87 -6.01
CA GLU A 58 -7.12 1.65 -7.08
C GLU A 58 -6.62 1.27 -8.47
N VAL A 59 -6.55 -0.03 -8.74
CA VAL A 59 -6.17 -0.57 -10.05
C VAL A 59 -7.07 0.00 -11.15
N ARG A 60 -8.38 0.10 -10.90
CA ARG A 60 -9.42 0.65 -11.80
C ARG A 60 -9.38 0.04 -13.22
N ALA A 61 -9.08 -1.24 -13.31
CA ALA A 61 -9.03 -2.02 -14.54
C ALA A 61 -9.52 -3.44 -14.26
N ASP A 62 -9.86 -4.16 -15.34
CA ASP A 62 -10.16 -5.59 -15.27
C ASP A 62 -8.86 -6.42 -15.25
N GLU A 63 -8.99 -7.70 -14.88
CA GLU A 63 -7.91 -8.69 -14.78
C GLU A 63 -7.10 -8.76 -16.07
N ALA A 64 -7.78 -8.75 -17.23
CA ALA A 64 -7.14 -8.83 -18.54
C ALA A 64 -6.20 -7.62 -18.79
N ILE A 65 -6.64 -6.42 -18.44
CA ILE A 65 -5.81 -5.21 -18.60
C ILE A 65 -4.73 -5.13 -17.53
N LEU A 66 -5.05 -5.48 -16.28
CA LEU A 66 -4.04 -5.58 -15.22
C LEU A 66 -2.91 -6.53 -15.65
N THR A 67 -3.26 -7.74 -16.05
CA THR A 67 -2.31 -8.79 -16.46
C THR A 67 -1.44 -8.33 -17.61
N LYS A 68 -2.04 -7.75 -18.65
CA LYS A 68 -1.29 -7.19 -19.77
C LYS A 68 -0.28 -6.15 -19.31
N LEU A 69 -0.71 -5.16 -18.53
CA LEU A 69 0.15 -4.03 -18.15
C LEU A 69 1.27 -4.44 -17.19
N ILE A 70 1.00 -5.34 -16.24
CA ILE A 70 2.05 -5.89 -15.38
C ILE A 70 3.08 -6.65 -16.22
N THR A 71 2.62 -7.51 -17.14
CA THR A 71 3.52 -8.24 -18.05
C THR A 71 4.40 -7.29 -18.87
N GLU A 72 3.84 -6.19 -19.37
CA GLU A 72 4.61 -5.16 -20.08
C GLU A 72 5.64 -4.46 -19.17
N MET A 73 5.26 -4.10 -17.93
CA MET A 73 6.16 -3.45 -16.96
C MET A 73 7.32 -4.36 -16.51
N THR A 74 7.08 -5.67 -16.43
CA THR A 74 8.04 -6.63 -15.89
C THR A 74 8.78 -7.41 -16.96
N ALA A 75 8.52 -7.15 -18.24
CA ALA A 75 9.11 -7.89 -19.36
C ALA A 75 10.66 -7.91 -19.32
N SER A 76 11.29 -6.85 -18.83
CA SER A 76 12.76 -6.74 -18.72
C SER A 76 13.35 -7.45 -17.50
N THR A 77 12.55 -7.89 -16.54
CA THR A 77 13.07 -8.52 -15.31
C THR A 77 13.46 -9.99 -15.53
N GLY A 78 12.91 -10.63 -16.57
CA GLY A 78 13.12 -12.06 -16.83
C GLY A 78 12.56 -12.97 -15.73
N VAL A 79 11.61 -12.47 -14.96
CA VAL A 79 10.95 -13.17 -13.84
C VAL A 79 9.48 -13.36 -14.21
N ASP A 80 8.95 -14.54 -13.96
CA ASP A 80 7.52 -14.81 -14.07
C ASP A 80 6.81 -14.25 -12.83
N TRP A 81 5.70 -13.54 -13.05
CA TRP A 81 4.92 -12.91 -11.99
C TRP A 81 3.53 -13.56 -11.88
N HIS A 82 3.11 -13.78 -10.64
CA HIS A 82 1.79 -14.25 -10.27
C HIS A 82 0.93 -13.05 -9.90
N ILE A 83 -0.22 -12.93 -10.56
CA ILE A 83 -1.13 -11.77 -10.44
C ILE A 83 -2.46 -12.28 -9.91
N HIS A 84 -2.92 -11.67 -8.82
CA HIS A 84 -4.19 -11.97 -8.20
C HIS A 84 -4.87 -10.67 -7.82
N ASP A 85 -6.10 -10.47 -8.27
CA ASP A 85 -6.84 -9.25 -8.04
C ASP A 85 -8.27 -9.50 -7.55
N GLU A 86 -8.83 -8.44 -6.99
CA GLU A 86 -10.25 -8.31 -6.79
C GLU A 86 -10.71 -7.07 -7.54
N GLU A 87 -11.47 -7.26 -8.61
CA GLU A 87 -12.10 -6.17 -9.35
C GLU A 87 -13.26 -5.58 -8.55
N ALA A 88 -13.45 -4.27 -8.63
CA ALA A 88 -14.61 -3.64 -8.04
C ALA A 88 -15.86 -3.82 -8.92
N ALA A 89 -17.03 -4.00 -8.29
CA ALA A 89 -18.31 -4.10 -8.99
C ALA A 89 -18.57 -2.90 -9.93
N ALA A 90 -18.15 -1.70 -9.51
CA ALA A 90 -18.26 -0.49 -10.32
C ALA A 90 -17.05 -0.33 -11.25
N LYS A 91 -17.26 -0.51 -12.56
CA LYS A 91 -16.20 -0.39 -13.58
C LYS A 91 -15.40 0.91 -13.46
N GLY A 92 -14.08 0.77 -13.48
CA GLY A 92 -13.15 1.91 -13.43
C GLY A 92 -13.03 2.58 -12.05
N ARG A 93 -13.51 1.93 -10.99
CA ARG A 93 -13.38 2.36 -9.59
C ARG A 93 -12.58 1.31 -8.80
N ALA A 94 -11.95 1.74 -7.71
CA ALA A 94 -11.27 0.85 -6.75
C ALA A 94 -10.43 -0.25 -7.44
N GLY A 95 -10.53 -1.49 -6.97
CA GLY A 95 -9.74 -2.62 -7.44
C GLY A 95 -8.44 -2.72 -6.67
N VAL A 96 -8.14 -3.91 -6.16
CA VAL A 96 -6.89 -4.24 -5.46
C VAL A 96 -6.24 -5.44 -6.11
N ALA A 97 -4.92 -5.51 -6.04
CA ALA A 97 -4.17 -6.67 -6.52
C ALA A 97 -2.96 -6.97 -5.65
N ILE A 98 -2.52 -8.23 -5.71
CA ILE A 98 -1.21 -8.70 -5.26
C ILE A 98 -0.51 -9.28 -6.49
N VAL A 99 0.69 -8.77 -6.75
CA VAL A 99 1.58 -9.19 -7.82
C VAL A 99 2.86 -9.69 -7.16
N SER A 100 3.23 -10.95 -7.40
CA SER A 100 4.32 -11.59 -6.65
C SER A 100 5.20 -12.47 -7.53
N ARG A 101 6.48 -12.60 -7.17
CA ARG A 101 7.44 -13.47 -7.88
C ARG A 101 7.29 -14.94 -7.54
N SER A 102 6.77 -15.23 -6.34
CA SER A 102 6.46 -16.58 -5.88
C SER A 102 4.98 -16.86 -6.06
N ALA A 103 4.61 -18.09 -6.42
CA ALA A 103 3.21 -18.49 -6.48
C ALA A 103 2.62 -18.54 -5.06
N PRO A 104 1.45 -17.94 -4.81
CA PRO A 104 0.76 -18.13 -3.55
C PRO A 104 0.18 -19.54 -3.45
N THR A 105 0.07 -20.06 -2.22
CA THR A 105 -0.56 -21.34 -1.91
C THR A 105 -2.08 -21.24 -1.84
N GLU A 106 -2.60 -20.07 -1.47
CA GLU A 106 -4.03 -19.78 -1.41
C GLU A 106 -4.27 -18.28 -1.67
N VAL A 107 -5.41 -17.97 -2.30
CA VAL A 107 -5.85 -16.60 -2.57
C VAL A 107 -7.32 -16.47 -2.19
N ARG A 108 -7.65 -15.39 -1.47
CA ARG A 108 -9.02 -15.07 -1.01
C ARG A 108 -9.31 -13.60 -1.26
N ALA A 109 -10.58 -13.24 -1.44
CA ALA A 109 -11.00 -11.87 -1.69
C ALA A 109 -12.28 -11.53 -0.93
N GLY A 110 -12.47 -10.23 -0.70
CA GLY A 110 -13.60 -9.67 0.02
C GLY A 110 -13.42 -9.68 1.54
N ILE A 111 -14.24 -8.87 2.21
CA ILE A 111 -14.28 -8.76 3.67
C ILE A 111 -15.73 -8.53 4.14
N GLY A 112 -16.04 -8.98 5.37
CA GLY A 112 -17.34 -8.74 6.01
C GLY A 112 -18.48 -9.44 5.28
N GLU A 113 -19.59 -8.72 5.07
CA GLU A 113 -20.85 -9.26 4.53
C GLU A 113 -20.93 -9.22 3.00
N ALA A 114 -19.81 -8.99 2.30
CA ALA A 114 -19.73 -8.97 0.84
C ALA A 114 -20.69 -7.98 0.16
N HIS A 115 -20.86 -6.79 0.74
CA HIS A 115 -21.58 -5.69 0.09
C HIS A 115 -20.91 -5.31 -1.24
N LEU A 116 -21.71 -4.93 -2.25
CA LEU A 116 -21.22 -4.66 -3.61
C LEU A 116 -20.20 -3.51 -3.65
N GLU A 117 -20.38 -2.48 -2.83
CA GLU A 117 -19.47 -1.34 -2.71
C GLU A 117 -18.11 -1.69 -2.07
N ASP A 118 -18.04 -2.84 -1.39
CA ASP A 118 -16.85 -3.34 -0.71
C ASP A 118 -16.03 -4.28 -1.60
N GLN A 119 -16.57 -4.70 -2.76
CA GLN A 119 -15.82 -5.46 -3.76
C GLN A 119 -14.66 -4.65 -4.34
N GLY A 120 -13.54 -5.34 -4.54
CA GLY A 120 -12.31 -4.77 -5.08
C GLY A 120 -11.57 -3.89 -4.09
N ARG A 121 -11.63 -4.27 -2.80
CA ARG A 121 -11.01 -3.54 -1.69
C ARG A 121 -10.21 -4.43 -0.75
N TRP A 122 -10.28 -5.75 -0.92
CA TRP A 122 -9.57 -6.69 -0.06
C TRP A 122 -9.21 -7.96 -0.83
N VAL A 123 -7.92 -8.20 -1.01
CA VAL A 123 -7.41 -9.49 -1.54
C VAL A 123 -6.25 -9.97 -0.67
N GLU A 124 -6.25 -11.26 -0.35
CA GLU A 124 -5.25 -11.95 0.44
C GLU A 124 -4.53 -13.00 -0.40
N ALA A 125 -3.23 -13.17 -0.15
CA ALA A 125 -2.43 -14.23 -0.73
C ALA A 125 -1.53 -14.85 0.35
N ASP A 126 -1.49 -16.18 0.39
CA ASP A 126 -0.66 -16.95 1.32
C ASP A 126 0.61 -17.45 0.64
N PHE A 127 1.72 -17.39 1.34
CA PHE A 127 3.02 -17.85 0.88
C PHE A 127 3.67 -18.72 1.95
N THR A 128 4.24 -19.86 1.56
CA THR A 128 5.05 -20.69 2.46
C THR A 128 6.47 -20.14 2.54
N LEU A 129 6.96 -19.92 3.76
CA LEU A 129 8.32 -19.43 4.05
C LEU A 129 9.32 -20.59 4.15
N GLY A 130 10.62 -20.27 4.25
CA GLY A 130 11.69 -21.25 4.23
C GLY A 130 11.68 -22.23 5.41
N ASP A 131 11.15 -21.80 6.56
CA ASP A 131 10.95 -22.62 7.75
C ASP A 131 9.61 -23.39 7.77
N GLY A 132 8.80 -23.26 6.72
CA GLY A 132 7.49 -23.88 6.58
C GLY A 132 6.33 -23.11 7.20
N SER A 133 6.58 -21.96 7.84
CA SER A 133 5.51 -21.06 8.30
C SER A 133 4.82 -20.36 7.12
N THR A 134 3.65 -19.77 7.38
CA THR A 134 2.86 -19.06 6.36
C THR A 134 2.91 -17.55 6.55
N LEU A 135 3.23 -16.83 5.47
CA LEU A 135 2.99 -15.39 5.33
C LEU A 135 1.68 -15.16 4.58
N THR A 136 0.72 -14.52 5.24
CA THR A 136 -0.49 -13.98 4.59
C THR A 136 -0.28 -12.50 4.32
N VAL A 137 -0.32 -12.10 3.05
CA VAL A 137 -0.30 -10.69 2.62
C VAL A 137 -1.69 -10.27 2.18
N ALA A 138 -2.20 -9.14 2.69
CA ALA A 138 -3.47 -8.57 2.26
C ALA A 138 -3.24 -7.20 1.61
N SER A 139 -3.73 -6.99 0.38
CA SER A 139 -3.80 -5.69 -0.27
C SER A 139 -5.17 -5.07 -0.03
N VAL A 140 -5.19 -3.89 0.60
CA VAL A 140 -6.41 -3.28 1.13
C VAL A 140 -6.58 -1.85 0.62
N TYR A 141 -7.79 -1.52 0.18
CA TYR A 141 -8.19 -0.17 -0.19
C TYR A 141 -9.45 0.25 0.57
N VAL A 142 -9.25 0.91 1.72
CA VAL A 142 -10.37 1.46 2.51
C VAL A 142 -11.04 2.58 1.73
N HIS A 143 -12.36 2.73 1.87
CA HIS A 143 -13.09 3.84 1.24
C HIS A 143 -12.48 5.19 1.67
N SER A 144 -12.32 6.13 0.73
CA SER A 144 -11.86 7.48 1.05
C SER A 144 -12.80 8.23 2.01
N GLY A 145 -14.11 7.99 1.87
CA GLY A 145 -15.14 8.60 2.70
C GLY A 145 -15.43 10.06 2.33
N GLU A 146 -16.54 10.58 2.84
CA GLU A 146 -16.98 11.96 2.66
C GLU A 146 -18.01 12.28 3.75
N VAL A 147 -17.65 13.16 4.67
CA VAL A 147 -18.42 13.46 5.89
C VAL A 147 -19.89 13.76 5.58
N GLY A 148 -20.80 13.08 6.29
CA GLY A 148 -22.25 13.26 6.12
C GLY A 148 -22.83 12.60 4.87
N SER A 149 -22.08 11.75 4.18
CA SER A 149 -22.55 10.99 3.02
C SER A 149 -22.55 9.48 3.29
N ILE A 150 -23.28 8.74 2.45
CA ILE A 150 -23.29 7.28 2.44
C ILE A 150 -21.88 6.66 2.25
N LYS A 151 -20.95 7.38 1.59
CA LYS A 151 -19.57 6.90 1.45
C LYS A 151 -18.83 6.87 2.78
N GLN A 152 -19.15 7.79 3.69
CA GLN A 152 -18.59 7.75 5.04
C GLN A 152 -19.16 6.55 5.79
N ASP A 153 -20.45 6.26 5.66
CA ASP A 153 -21.08 5.10 6.30
C ASP A 153 -20.42 3.80 5.83
N HIS A 154 -20.16 3.67 4.52
CA HIS A 154 -19.41 2.54 3.96
C HIS A 154 -17.99 2.44 4.53
N LYS A 155 -17.28 3.57 4.65
CA LYS A 155 -15.94 3.61 5.26
C LYS A 155 -15.95 3.13 6.70
N MET A 156 -16.85 3.67 7.52
CA MET A 156 -16.95 3.32 8.95
C MET A 156 -17.31 1.84 9.14
N ARG A 157 -18.23 1.31 8.32
CA ARG A 157 -18.56 -0.12 8.31
C ARG A 157 -17.37 -0.98 7.90
N PHE A 158 -16.63 -0.59 6.87
CA PHE A 158 -15.44 -1.32 6.41
C PHE A 158 -14.34 -1.35 7.49
N LEU A 159 -14.11 -0.23 8.19
CA LEU A 159 -13.20 -0.17 9.34
C LEU A 159 -13.66 -1.08 10.49
N GLU A 160 -14.97 -1.18 10.72
CA GLU A 160 -15.52 -2.13 11.70
C GLU A 160 -15.30 -3.59 11.27
N TYR A 161 -15.45 -3.93 9.99
CA TYR A 161 -15.11 -5.26 9.50
C TYR A 161 -13.63 -5.58 9.72
N MET A 162 -12.73 -4.64 9.45
CA MET A 162 -11.30 -4.81 9.74
C MET A 162 -11.04 -5.03 11.24
N ARG A 163 -11.73 -4.31 12.12
CA ARG A 163 -11.60 -4.48 13.59
C ARG A 163 -11.87 -5.92 14.04
N HIS A 164 -12.77 -6.62 13.37
CA HIS A 164 -13.07 -8.03 13.64
C HIS A 164 -12.17 -9.01 12.89
N HIS A 165 -11.82 -8.70 11.64
CA HIS A 165 -11.06 -9.60 10.78
C HIS A 165 -9.57 -9.68 11.17
N LEU A 166 -8.98 -8.55 11.55
CA LEU A 166 -7.55 -8.47 11.89
C LEU A 166 -7.15 -9.42 13.05
N PRO A 167 -7.87 -9.47 14.20
CA PRO A 167 -7.58 -10.44 15.25
C PRO A 167 -7.75 -11.90 14.80
N GLU A 168 -8.72 -12.19 13.93
CA GLU A 168 -8.95 -13.55 13.43
C GLU A 168 -7.81 -14.04 12.54
N LEU A 169 -7.31 -13.17 11.64
CA LEU A 169 -6.11 -13.46 10.86
C LEU A 169 -4.90 -13.71 11.77
N ALA A 170 -4.66 -12.82 12.75
CA ALA A 170 -3.53 -12.96 13.67
C ALA A 170 -3.60 -14.24 14.53
N ARG A 171 -4.81 -14.75 14.80
CA ARG A 171 -5.03 -16.00 15.56
C ARG A 171 -4.81 -17.26 14.71
N THR A 172 -5.05 -17.18 13.41
CA THR A 172 -5.10 -18.36 12.53
C THR A 172 -3.89 -18.50 11.63
N ARG A 173 -3.06 -17.46 11.48
CA ARG A 173 -1.90 -17.40 10.59
C ARG A 173 -0.61 -17.09 11.37
N ASP A 174 0.53 -17.59 10.88
CA ASP A 174 1.83 -17.39 11.54
C ASP A 174 2.30 -15.94 11.39
N HIS A 175 2.26 -15.41 10.17
CA HIS A 175 2.64 -14.05 9.83
C HIS A 175 1.55 -13.39 8.99
N VAL A 176 1.10 -12.20 9.40
CA VAL A 176 0.10 -11.43 8.65
C VAL A 176 0.67 -10.06 8.34
N LEU A 177 0.55 -9.66 7.08
CA LEU A 177 0.96 -8.37 6.56
C LEU A 177 -0.20 -7.71 5.81
N VAL A 178 -0.84 -6.73 6.44
CA VAL A 178 -1.91 -5.95 5.82
C VAL A 178 -1.33 -4.65 5.28
N VAL A 179 -1.43 -4.44 3.97
CA VAL A 179 -0.82 -3.31 3.28
C VAL A 179 -1.81 -2.56 2.41
N GLY A 180 -1.57 -1.27 2.19
CA GLY A 180 -2.33 -0.47 1.24
C GLY A 180 -2.80 0.86 1.78
N ASP A 181 -3.61 1.53 0.95
CA ASP A 181 -4.23 2.81 1.26
C ASP A 181 -5.43 2.60 2.18
N LEU A 182 -5.21 2.86 3.46
CA LEU A 182 -6.23 2.75 4.49
C LEU A 182 -7.02 4.05 4.69
N ASN A 183 -6.73 5.09 3.90
CA ASN A 183 -7.47 6.35 3.84
C ASN A 183 -7.67 7.05 5.20
N VAL A 184 -6.77 6.83 6.17
CA VAL A 184 -6.80 7.46 7.49
C VAL A 184 -5.38 7.78 7.94
N GLY A 185 -5.12 9.01 8.38
CA GLY A 185 -3.91 9.37 9.13
C GLY A 185 -4.13 9.08 10.61
N HIS A 186 -3.33 8.20 11.21
CA HIS A 186 -3.56 7.73 12.58
C HIS A 186 -3.32 8.83 13.63
N THR A 187 -2.19 9.54 13.53
CA THR A 187 -1.75 10.54 14.51
C THR A 187 -1.52 11.90 13.88
N GLU A 188 -1.30 12.93 14.71
CA GLU A 188 -0.95 14.28 14.26
C GLU A 188 0.35 14.31 13.42
N LEU A 189 1.23 13.31 13.61
CA LEU A 189 2.46 13.15 12.82
C LEU A 189 2.18 12.69 11.39
N ASP A 190 1.00 12.12 11.12
CA ASP A 190 0.65 11.49 9.85
C ASP A 190 0.05 12.49 8.85
N ILE A 191 0.00 13.77 9.19
CA ILE A 191 -0.56 14.81 8.34
C ILE A 191 0.03 16.19 8.68
N LYS A 192 0.64 16.85 7.68
CA LYS A 192 1.34 18.14 7.88
C LYS A 192 0.43 19.25 8.47
N ASN A 193 -0.83 19.28 8.05
CA ASN A 193 -1.81 20.30 8.41
C ASN A 193 -2.97 19.71 9.24
N TRP A 194 -2.65 18.88 10.24
CA TRP A 194 -3.63 18.10 11.00
C TRP A 194 -4.76 18.94 11.61
N LYS A 195 -4.46 20.12 12.17
CA LYS A 195 -5.44 21.00 12.83
C LYS A 195 -6.63 21.37 11.93
N GLY A 196 -6.35 21.59 10.64
CA GLY A 196 -7.38 21.94 9.66
C GLY A 196 -8.20 20.76 9.16
N ASN A 197 -7.77 19.53 9.47
CA ASN A 197 -8.34 18.30 8.92
C ASN A 197 -9.06 17.43 9.95
N VAL A 198 -9.07 17.80 11.24
CA VAL A 198 -9.78 17.06 12.31
C VAL A 198 -11.30 16.90 12.09
N LYS A 199 -11.87 17.57 11.09
CA LYS A 199 -13.29 17.46 10.69
C LYS A 199 -13.48 16.88 9.28
N ASN A 200 -12.41 16.42 8.65
CA ASN A 200 -12.42 15.87 7.30
C ASN A 200 -12.25 14.35 7.37
N SER A 201 -12.91 13.65 6.45
CA SER A 201 -12.71 12.21 6.28
C SER A 201 -11.24 11.90 6.03
N GLY A 202 -10.78 10.83 6.67
CA GLY A 202 -9.39 10.42 6.78
C GLY A 202 -8.65 10.97 7.99
N PHE A 203 -9.24 11.88 8.77
CA PHE A 203 -8.65 12.35 10.01
C PHE A 203 -9.69 12.65 11.11
N LEU A 204 -10.89 12.08 10.98
CA LEU A 204 -11.90 12.17 12.02
C LEU A 204 -11.45 11.42 13.28
N PRO A 205 -11.78 11.92 14.49
CA PRO A 205 -11.46 11.21 15.73
C PRO A 205 -11.94 9.76 15.75
N GLU A 206 -13.13 9.49 15.23
CA GLU A 206 -13.73 8.15 15.15
C GLU A 206 -13.02 7.22 14.15
N GLU A 207 -12.47 7.76 13.05
CA GLU A 207 -11.66 6.97 12.12
C GLU A 207 -10.32 6.61 12.75
N ARG A 208 -9.72 7.54 13.48
CA ARG A 208 -8.44 7.35 14.17
C ARG A 208 -8.54 6.36 15.33
N ALA A 209 -9.69 6.34 16.02
CA ALA A 209 -9.95 5.39 17.10
C ALA A 209 -9.88 3.93 16.63
N PHE A 210 -10.21 3.64 15.36
CA PHE A 210 -10.00 2.30 14.80
C PHE A 210 -8.52 1.91 14.77
N PHE A 211 -7.63 2.84 14.40
CA PHE A 211 -6.20 2.60 14.35
C PHE A 211 -5.60 2.47 15.75
N ASP A 212 -6.12 3.22 16.73
CA ASP A 212 -5.80 3.00 18.15
C ASP A 212 -6.16 1.57 18.57
N GLY A 213 -7.30 1.02 18.12
CA GLY A 213 -7.68 -0.36 18.36
C GLY A 213 -6.81 -1.38 17.62
N TYR A 214 -6.53 -1.16 16.34
CA TYR A 214 -5.72 -2.06 15.50
C TYR A 214 -4.29 -2.22 16.04
N PHE A 215 -3.68 -1.12 16.50
CA PHE A 215 -2.33 -1.11 17.05
C PHE A 215 -2.28 -1.27 18.57
N GLY A 216 -3.44 -1.27 19.24
CA GLY A 216 -3.58 -1.54 20.66
C GLY A 216 -3.65 -3.05 20.97
N GLU A 217 -4.03 -3.38 22.20
CA GLU A 217 -4.16 -4.78 22.66
C GLU A 217 -5.23 -5.57 21.90
N GLU A 218 -6.26 -4.88 21.37
CA GLU A 218 -7.36 -5.52 20.64
C GLU A 218 -6.91 -6.13 19.31
N GLY A 219 -6.23 -5.33 18.47
CA GLY A 219 -5.71 -5.80 17.19
C GLY A 219 -4.34 -6.47 17.31
N GLY A 220 -3.46 -5.93 18.15
CA GLY A 220 -2.09 -6.42 18.35
C GLY A 220 -1.18 -6.25 17.14
N TYR A 221 -1.58 -5.48 16.12
CA TYR A 221 -0.74 -5.20 14.96
C TYR A 221 0.29 -4.11 15.26
N VAL A 222 1.35 -4.08 14.46
CA VAL A 222 2.39 -3.06 14.52
C VAL A 222 2.39 -2.28 13.22
N ASP A 223 2.38 -0.95 13.32
CA ASP A 223 2.68 -0.06 12.20
C ASP A 223 4.18 -0.10 11.90
N VAL A 224 4.58 -0.88 10.90
CA VAL A 224 5.99 -1.17 10.61
C VAL A 224 6.74 0.10 10.20
N ALA A 225 6.14 0.90 9.33
CA ALA A 225 6.76 2.13 8.83
C ALA A 225 6.99 3.14 9.96
N ARG A 226 5.99 3.33 10.84
CA ARG A 226 6.12 4.21 12.01
C ARG A 226 7.12 3.68 13.04
N SER A 227 7.13 2.37 13.28
CA SER A 227 8.07 1.72 14.20
C SER A 227 9.54 1.97 13.78
N LEU A 228 9.83 1.84 12.48
CA LEU A 228 11.17 2.07 11.93
C LEU A 228 11.54 3.55 11.82
N ALA A 229 10.59 4.43 11.48
CA ALA A 229 10.84 5.87 11.32
C ALA A 229 10.94 6.62 12.67
N GLY A 230 10.28 6.11 13.71
CA GLY A 230 10.13 6.80 14.99
C GLY A 230 9.11 7.95 14.96
N PRO A 231 9.04 8.78 16.02
CA PRO A 231 8.04 9.83 16.18
C PRO A 231 8.39 11.09 15.38
N VAL A 232 8.39 10.97 14.05
CA VAL A 232 8.70 12.06 13.10
C VAL A 232 7.46 12.45 12.31
N GLU A 233 7.39 13.69 11.83
CA GLU A 233 6.34 14.10 10.87
C GLU A 233 6.50 13.31 9.56
N GLY A 234 5.43 12.67 9.09
CA GLY A 234 5.52 11.72 7.99
C GLY A 234 6.36 10.49 8.36
N PRO A 235 7.05 9.84 7.40
CA PRO A 235 7.02 10.12 5.97
C PRO A 235 5.60 10.05 5.40
N TYR A 236 5.22 11.04 4.60
CA TYR A 236 3.91 11.04 3.94
C TYR A 236 3.94 10.14 2.71
N THR A 237 2.78 9.60 2.34
CA THR A 237 2.62 8.69 1.20
C THR A 237 1.66 9.25 0.16
N TRP A 238 0.86 10.27 0.50
CA TRP A 238 -0.10 10.92 -0.39
C TRP A 238 0.02 12.45 -0.38
N TRP A 239 -0.13 13.07 -1.56
CA TRP A 239 -0.22 14.52 -1.71
C TRP A 239 -1.26 14.89 -2.75
N SER A 240 -2.10 15.89 -2.46
CA SER A 240 -3.05 16.39 -3.45
C SER A 240 -2.36 16.84 -4.75
N TYR A 241 -2.96 16.54 -5.89
CA TYR A 241 -2.58 17.18 -7.16
C TYR A 241 -2.91 18.68 -7.20
N ARG A 242 -3.78 19.17 -6.30
CA ARG A 242 -4.19 20.57 -6.26
C ARG A 242 -3.16 21.43 -5.54
N GLY A 243 -2.84 22.58 -6.14
CA GLY A 243 -1.90 23.53 -5.57
C GLY A 243 -0.48 22.97 -5.51
N LYS A 244 0.30 23.43 -4.53
CA LYS A 244 1.71 23.06 -4.34
C LYS A 244 1.91 22.06 -3.19
N ALA A 245 0.92 21.17 -2.96
CA ALA A 245 0.97 20.25 -1.83
C ALA A 245 2.17 19.31 -1.91
N PHE A 246 2.47 18.80 -3.11
CA PHE A 246 3.66 17.97 -3.33
C PHE A 246 4.95 18.77 -3.12
N ASP A 247 5.11 19.94 -3.74
CA ASP A 247 6.34 20.74 -3.64
C ASP A 247 6.65 21.17 -2.19
N ASN A 248 5.60 21.52 -1.44
CA ASN A 248 5.72 21.96 -0.05
C ASN A 248 5.67 20.80 0.96
N ASP A 249 5.64 19.55 0.49
CA ASP A 249 5.50 18.34 1.31
C ASP A 249 4.31 18.39 2.29
N THR A 250 3.21 18.99 1.84
CA THR A 250 1.94 19.04 2.58
C THR A 250 1.16 17.74 2.32
N GLY A 251 1.68 16.65 2.90
CA GLY A 251 1.19 15.30 2.66
C GLY A 251 0.42 14.69 3.81
N TRP A 252 -0.07 13.48 3.53
CA TRP A 252 -0.71 12.57 4.47
C TRP A 252 -0.01 11.21 4.40
N ARG A 253 0.11 10.53 5.54
CA ARG A 253 0.52 9.13 5.61
C ARG A 253 -0.73 8.29 5.80
N ILE A 254 -1.22 7.73 4.69
CA ILE A 254 -2.45 6.93 4.65
C ILE A 254 -2.22 5.54 4.06
N ASP A 255 -1.00 5.27 3.59
CA ASP A 255 -0.58 3.95 3.15
C ASP A 255 0.23 3.29 4.27
N TYR A 256 -0.12 2.05 4.59
CA TYR A 256 0.45 1.33 5.73
C TYR A 256 1.03 -0.02 5.31
N GLN A 257 1.94 -0.53 6.13
CA GLN A 257 2.24 -1.94 6.26
C GLN A 257 2.04 -2.31 7.74
N MET A 258 0.89 -2.90 8.05
CA MET A 258 0.51 -3.36 9.39
C MET A 258 0.86 -4.84 9.51
N ALA A 259 1.70 -5.19 10.48
CA ALA A 259 2.18 -6.57 10.62
C ALA A 259 1.85 -7.15 11.99
N THR A 260 1.69 -8.48 12.07
CA THR A 260 1.74 -9.18 13.35
C THR A 260 3.10 -8.94 14.03
N PRO A 261 3.20 -8.94 15.38
CA PRO A 261 4.43 -8.55 16.07
C PRO A 261 5.67 -9.37 15.67
N ALA A 262 5.50 -10.67 15.43
CA ALA A 262 6.59 -11.54 15.00
C ALA A 262 7.13 -11.15 13.61
N LEU A 263 6.24 -10.80 12.67
CA LEU A 263 6.64 -10.33 11.34
C LEU A 263 7.25 -8.92 11.41
N ALA A 264 6.67 -8.03 12.22
CA ALA A 264 7.17 -6.66 12.40
C ALA A 264 8.61 -6.64 12.93
N ALA A 265 8.98 -7.59 13.79
CA ALA A 265 10.35 -7.74 14.29
C ALA A 265 11.38 -8.13 13.21
N LEU A 266 10.93 -8.64 12.06
CA LEU A 266 11.78 -9.00 10.91
C LEU A 266 11.97 -7.82 9.93
N ALA A 267 11.21 -6.73 10.09
CA ALA A 267 11.33 -5.53 9.28
C ALA A 267 12.59 -4.74 9.68
N HIS A 268 13.31 -4.18 8.70
CA HIS A 268 14.54 -3.44 9.00
C HIS A 268 14.80 -2.20 8.13
N ASN A 269 14.07 -2.03 7.04
CA ASN A 269 14.13 -0.83 6.20
C ASN A 269 12.72 -0.46 5.75
N ALA A 270 12.36 0.81 5.83
CA ALA A 270 11.10 1.33 5.32
C ALA A 270 11.36 2.65 4.59
N THR A 271 10.99 2.70 3.31
CA THR A 271 11.12 3.90 2.48
C THR A 271 9.78 4.26 1.86
N VAL A 272 9.55 5.57 1.73
CA VAL A 272 8.55 6.06 0.79
C VAL A 272 9.28 6.51 -0.46
N ASP A 273 9.03 5.85 -1.57
CA ASP A 273 9.66 6.14 -2.86
C ASP A 273 8.97 7.35 -3.52
N ARG A 274 9.02 8.49 -2.83
CA ARG A 274 8.48 9.76 -3.31
C ARG A 274 9.25 10.23 -4.54
N ALA A 275 8.52 10.60 -5.59
CA ALA A 275 9.13 11.14 -6.80
C ALA A 275 9.97 12.40 -6.51
N LEU A 276 11.07 12.58 -7.24
CA LEU A 276 11.99 13.72 -7.06
C LEU A 276 11.38 15.05 -7.51
N ASP A 277 10.40 15.00 -8.43
CA ASP A 277 9.71 16.16 -8.97
C ASP A 277 8.22 15.85 -9.20
N TYR A 278 7.36 16.87 -9.13
CA TYR A 278 5.92 16.74 -9.34
C TYR A 278 5.58 16.08 -10.68
N SER A 279 6.33 16.40 -11.75
CA SER A 279 6.10 15.88 -13.10
C SER A 279 6.37 14.38 -13.24
N LEU A 280 7.16 13.81 -12.34
CA LEU A 280 7.54 12.39 -12.33
C LEU A 280 6.52 11.51 -11.59
N ARG A 281 5.44 12.09 -11.06
CA ARG A 281 4.42 11.35 -10.29
C ARG A 281 3.50 10.55 -11.19
N TRP A 282 3.41 9.25 -10.94
CA TRP A 282 2.45 8.38 -11.62
C TRP A 282 1.07 8.46 -10.97
N SER A 283 1.06 8.49 -9.64
CA SER A 283 -0.10 8.57 -8.75
C SER A 283 -0.01 9.79 -7.83
N ASP A 284 -1.13 10.15 -7.20
CA ASP A 284 -1.09 11.06 -6.05
C ASP A 284 -0.42 10.43 -4.82
N HIS A 285 -0.31 9.10 -4.79
CA HIS A 285 0.47 8.35 -3.81
C HIS A 285 1.90 8.05 -4.28
N ALA A 286 2.80 7.81 -3.32
CA ALA A 286 4.12 7.23 -3.52
C ALA A 286 4.16 5.82 -2.92
N PRO A 287 4.93 4.88 -3.51
CA PRO A 287 5.07 3.54 -2.96
C PRO A 287 5.66 3.53 -1.55
N LEU A 288 5.04 2.76 -0.65
CA LEU A 288 5.62 2.39 0.64
C LEU A 288 6.31 1.03 0.50
N VAL A 289 7.64 1.02 0.63
CA VAL A 289 8.49 -0.15 0.44
C VAL A 289 9.12 -0.53 1.77
N VAL A 290 9.02 -1.81 2.14
CA VAL A 290 9.59 -2.33 3.38
C VAL A 290 10.32 -3.64 3.10
N ASP A 291 11.50 -3.79 3.72
CA ASP A 291 12.32 -4.99 3.64
C ASP A 291 12.21 -5.83 4.92
N TYR A 292 11.92 -7.11 4.75
CA TYR A 292 11.76 -8.11 5.81
C TYR A 292 12.81 -9.21 5.69
N ARG A 293 13.41 -9.61 6.82
CA ARG A 293 14.28 -10.80 6.88
C ARG A 293 13.43 -12.02 7.21
N LEU A 294 12.70 -12.51 6.21
CA LEU A 294 11.86 -13.70 6.37
C LEU A 294 12.72 -14.96 6.55
N PRO A 295 12.25 -15.94 7.33
CA PRO A 295 12.93 -17.22 7.53
C PRO A 295 12.92 -18.13 6.29
#